data_AF-A0A1J3IXB2-F1
#
_entry.id   AF-A0A1J3IXB2-F1
#
_cell.length_a   1.000
_cell.length_b   1.000
_cell.length_c   1.000
_cell.angle_alpha   90.00
_cell.angle_beta   90.00
_cell.angle_gamma   90.00
#
_symmetry.space_group_name_H-M   'P 1'
#
loop_
_entity.id
_entity.type
_entity.pdbx_description
1 polymer ?
#
loop_
_entity_poly.entity_id
_entity_poly.type
_entity_poly.pdbx_seq_one_letter_code
_entity_poly.pdbx_strand_id
1 'polypeptide(L)'
;AVFATAFMPDTKNSPAYVVDKFFQSAPPKAWLGTEFVPYGKEGVSMYTSSSKEDIELTFLLKRPAGSLFITELARREHFSEERYGSVPRAYIV
;
A
#
# COMPACT_ATOMS: atom_id res chain seq x y z
N ALA A 1 -1.89 -18.48 3.66
CA ALA A 1 -2.29 -17.07 3.83
C ALA A 1 -1.29 -16.22 3.08
N VAL A 2 -1.75 -15.34 2.18
CA VAL A 2 -0.88 -14.45 1.39
C VAL A 2 -0.83 -13.10 2.08
N PHE A 3 0.38 -12.61 2.37
CA PHE A 3 0.60 -11.37 3.10
C PHE A 3 0.76 -10.22 2.09
N ALA A 4 -0.21 -9.31 2.04
CA ALA A 4 -0.03 -8.05 1.35
C ALA A 4 1.01 -7.23 2.11
N THR A 5 2.06 -6.75 1.43
CA THR A 5 3.09 -5.93 2.07
C THR A 5 2.49 -4.58 2.48
N ALA A 6 2.30 -4.38 3.78
CA ALA A 6 1.84 -3.10 4.31
C ALA A 6 2.95 -2.05 4.21
N PHE A 7 2.56 -0.77 4.02
CA PHE A 7 3.49 0.34 4.18
C PHE A 7 3.96 0.42 5.63
N MET A 8 5.28 0.56 5.84
CA MET A 8 5.86 0.79 7.15
C MET A 8 6.49 2.19 7.19
N PRO A 9 5.80 3.19 7.79
CA PRO A 9 6.33 4.53 7.96
C PRO A 9 7.56 4.56 8.86
N ASP A 10 8.32 5.65 8.78
CA ASP A 10 9.39 5.94 9.73
C ASP A 10 8.98 7.07 10.71
N THR A 11 9.89 7.39 11.62
CA THR A 11 9.75 8.39 12.68
C THR A 11 10.34 9.75 12.31
N LYS A 12 10.97 9.88 11.14
CA LYS A 12 11.74 11.07 10.73
C LYS A 12 11.00 11.90 9.69
N ASN A 13 10.24 11.24 8.84
CA ASN A 13 9.51 11.82 7.73
C ASN A 13 8.02 11.83 8.03
N SER A 14 7.29 12.66 7.28
CA SER A 14 5.83 12.61 7.29
C SER A 14 5.32 11.19 6.97
N PRO A 15 4.21 10.74 7.56
CA PRO A 15 3.62 9.43 7.26
C PRO A 15 3.33 9.20 5.75
N ALA A 16 3.16 10.27 4.96
CA ALA A 16 2.98 10.16 3.51
C ALA A 16 4.25 9.74 2.76
N TYR A 17 5.43 9.92 3.35
CA TYR A 17 6.72 9.72 2.69
C TYR A 17 6.91 8.31 2.13
N VAL A 18 6.48 7.28 2.87
CA VAL A 18 6.59 5.88 2.43
C VAL A 18 5.71 5.60 1.21
N VAL A 19 4.54 6.24 1.14
CA VAL A 19 3.61 6.12 0.01
C VAL A 19 4.18 6.84 -1.21
N ASP A 20 4.69 8.06 -1.03
CA ASP A 20 5.33 8.82 -2.10
C ASP A 20 6.56 8.10 -2.64
N LYS A 21 7.39 7.52 -1.76
CA LYS A 21 8.55 6.72 -2.16
C LYS A 21 8.17 5.47 -2.93
N PHE A 22 7.11 4.78 -2.52
CA PHE A 22 6.58 3.65 -3.27
C PHE A 22 6.23 4.07 -4.71
N PHE A 23 5.47 5.16 -4.86
CA PHE A 23 5.10 5.68 -6.17
C PHE A 23 6.28 6.16 -7.02
N GLN A 24 7.30 6.76 -6.40
CA GLN A 24 8.51 7.22 -7.08
C GLN A 24 9.46 6.07 -7.48
N SER A 25 9.52 5.01 -6.67
CA SER A 25 10.45 3.89 -6.87
C SER A 25 10.03 2.93 -7.98
N ALA A 26 8.74 2.89 -8.31
CA ALA A 26 8.23 2.09 -9.41
C ALA A 26 8.35 2.90 -10.72
N PRO A 27 9.20 2.50 -11.69
CA PRO A 27 9.32 3.21 -12.95
C PRO A 27 7.96 3.24 -13.68
N PRO A 28 7.65 4.25 -14.52
CA PRO A 28 6.43 4.28 -15.34
C PRO A 28 6.11 2.96 -16.07
N LYS A 29 7.17 2.23 -16.48
CA LYS A 29 7.12 0.88 -17.07
C LYS A 29 6.87 -0.27 -16.09
N ALA A 30 6.99 -0.09 -14.79
CA ALA A 30 6.55 -1.08 -13.80
C ALA A 30 5.02 -1.04 -13.63
N TRP A 31 4.39 0.09 -13.97
CA TRP A 31 2.94 0.27 -13.95
C TRP A 31 2.27 -0.20 -15.25
N LEU A 32 2.77 -1.26 -15.91
CA LEU A 32 2.28 -1.86 -17.19
C LEU A 32 0.77 -2.14 -17.17
N GLY A 33 -0.05 -1.10 -17.28
CA GLY A 33 -1.52 -1.16 -17.20
C GLY A 33 -2.13 -0.77 -15.84
N THR A 34 -1.37 -0.18 -14.90
CA THR A 34 -1.90 0.24 -13.59
C THR A 34 -2.15 1.75 -13.54
N GLU A 35 -3.41 2.14 -13.70
CA GLU A 35 -3.91 3.42 -13.17
C GLU A 35 -4.60 3.15 -11.83
N PHE A 36 -4.35 4.00 -10.83
CA PHE A 36 -5.23 4.07 -9.67
C PHE A 36 -6.51 4.81 -10.09
N VAL A 37 -7.37 4.11 -10.84
CA VAL A 37 -8.64 4.65 -11.31
C VAL A 37 -9.70 4.59 -10.20
N PRO A 38 -10.56 5.61 -10.09
CA PRO A 38 -11.82 5.47 -9.39
C PRO A 38 -12.62 4.33 -10.04
N TYR A 39 -13.15 3.45 -9.20
CA TYR A 39 -14.05 2.32 -9.48
C TYR A 39 -14.37 1.96 -10.96
N GLY A 40 -14.02 0.72 -11.37
CA GLY A 40 -14.68 0.04 -12.50
C GLY A 40 -13.80 -0.44 -13.66
N LYS A 41 -12.47 -0.24 -13.63
CA LYS A 41 -11.54 -0.92 -14.56
C LYS A 41 -10.46 -1.67 -13.78
N GLU A 42 -10.04 -2.79 -14.36
CA GLU A 42 -9.29 -3.88 -13.73
C GLU A 42 -8.18 -3.38 -12.80
N GLY A 43 -8.28 -3.75 -11.52
CA GLY A 43 -7.28 -3.37 -10.53
C GLY A 43 -6.19 -4.42 -10.40
N VAL A 44 -5.02 -3.95 -9.97
CA VAL A 44 -3.76 -4.68 -9.73
C VAL A 44 -3.97 -6.14 -9.33
N SER A 45 -3.39 -7.06 -10.10
CA SER A 45 -3.23 -8.46 -9.71
C SER A 45 -2.09 -8.56 -8.69
N MET A 46 -2.37 -8.26 -7.42
CA MET A 46 -1.46 -8.53 -6.29
C MET A 46 -1.45 -10.02 -5.90
N TYR A 47 -2.24 -10.83 -6.58
CA TYR A 47 -2.57 -12.21 -6.24
C TYR A 47 -2.13 -13.20 -7.32
N THR A 48 -1.16 -12.83 -8.17
CA THR A 48 -0.67 -13.68 -9.28
C THR A 48 -0.05 -15.00 -8.81
N SER A 49 0.43 -15.06 -7.57
CA SER A 49 0.98 -16.26 -6.93
C SER A 49 -0.03 -16.99 -6.02
N SER A 50 -1.28 -16.52 -5.94
CA SER A 50 -2.33 -17.12 -5.12
C SER A 50 -3.06 -18.27 -5.85
N SER A 51 -3.82 -19.07 -5.09
CA SER A 51 -4.75 -20.05 -5.67
C SER A 51 -5.85 -19.37 -6.47
N LYS A 52 -6.50 -20.09 -7.39
CA LYS A 52 -7.59 -19.54 -8.21
C LYS A 52 -8.79 -19.15 -7.34
N GLU A 53 -9.03 -19.93 -6.31
CA GLU A 53 -10.10 -19.73 -5.34
C GLU A 53 -9.88 -18.41 -4.57
N ASP A 54 -8.66 -18.11 -4.15
CA ASP A 54 -8.31 -16.85 -3.48
C ASP A 54 -8.43 -15.63 -4.41
N ILE A 55 -8.11 -15.81 -5.69
CA ILE A 55 -8.24 -14.77 -6.72
C ILE A 55 -9.72 -14.44 -6.95
N GLU A 56 -10.57 -15.46 -7.14
CA GLU A 56 -12.01 -15.28 -7.31
C GLU A 56 -12.66 -14.65 -6.08
N LEU A 57 -12.28 -15.11 -4.89
CA LEU A 57 -12.75 -14.53 -3.63
C LEU A 57 -12.40 -13.04 -3.52
N THR A 58 -11.21 -12.64 -3.98
CA THR A 58 -10.82 -11.23 -4.01
C THR A 58 -11.76 -10.42 -4.90
N PHE A 59 -12.11 -10.91 -6.08
CA PHE A 59 -13.05 -10.22 -6.97
C PHE A 59 -14.45 -10.07 -6.35
N LEU A 60 -14.91 -11.06 -5.60
CA LEU A 60 -16.20 -11.03 -4.91
C LEU A 60 -16.22 -10.06 -3.72
N LEU A 61 -15.10 -9.93 -2.99
CA LEU A 61 -15.00 -9.10 -1.79
C LEU A 61 -14.50 -7.68 -2.07
N LYS A 62 -13.95 -7.41 -3.25
CA LYS A 62 -13.36 -6.13 -3.58
C LYS A 62 -14.40 -5.02 -3.51
N ARG A 63 -14.18 -4.10 -2.58
CA ARG A 63 -14.92 -2.83 -2.47
C ARG A 63 -14.23 -1.75 -3.30
N PRO A 64 -14.89 -0.61 -3.58
CA PRO A 64 -14.21 0.54 -4.17
C PRO A 64 -12.91 0.82 -3.43
N ALA A 65 -11.82 0.96 -4.19
CA ALA A 65 -10.50 1.19 -3.64
C ALA A 65 -10.55 2.42 -2.73
N GLY A 66 -10.21 2.25 -1.46
CA GLY A 66 -10.14 3.33 -0.50
C GLY A 66 -9.06 4.34 -0.91
N SER A 67 -9.26 5.60 -0.55
CA SER A 67 -8.20 6.61 -0.66
C SER A 67 -7.00 6.19 0.19
N LEU A 68 -5.78 6.39 -0.30
CA LEU A 68 -4.56 6.25 0.51
C LEU A 68 -4.33 7.44 1.44
N PHE A 69 -5.24 8.43 1.44
CA PHE A 69 -5.23 9.60 2.31
C PHE A 69 -3.90 10.39 2.29
N ILE A 70 -3.18 10.37 1.16
CA ILE A 70 -1.83 10.97 1.04
C ILE A 70 -1.81 12.43 1.50
N THR A 71 -2.77 13.24 1.05
CA THR A 71 -2.87 14.66 1.45
C THR A 71 -3.07 14.85 2.95
N GLU A 72 -3.86 13.99 3.58
CA GLU A 72 -4.10 14.04 5.02
C GLU A 72 -2.87 13.56 5.79
N LEU A 73 -2.25 12.48 5.35
CA LEU A 73 -1.01 11.95 5.93
C LEU A 73 0.15 12.94 5.81
N ALA A 74 0.24 13.69 4.71
CA ALA A 74 1.26 14.71 4.49
C ALA A 74 1.17 15.86 5.50
N ARG A 75 -0.03 16.15 6.01
CA ARG A 75 -0.30 17.18 7.02
C ARG A 75 -0.13 16.69 8.46
N ARG A 76 0.07 15.39 8.66
CA ARG A 76 0.30 14.82 10.00
C ARG A 76 1.76 14.98 10.39
N GLU A 77 1.96 15.24 11.68
CA GLU A 77 3.26 15.13 12.31
C GLU A 77 3.84 13.73 12.10
N HIS A 78 5.17 13.68 11.99
CA HIS A 78 5.88 12.41 11.91
C HIS A 78 5.66 11.60 13.20
N PHE A 79 5.81 10.28 13.08
CA PHE A 79 5.70 9.42 14.25
C PHE A 79 6.87 9.67 15.23
N SER A 80 6.66 9.46 16.52
CA SER A 80 7.69 9.70 17.54
C SER A 80 8.50 8.44 17.84
N GLU A 81 9.81 8.61 18.08
CA GLU A 81 10.71 7.51 18.47
C GLU A 81 10.28 6.85 19.78
N GLU A 82 9.91 7.65 20.78
CA GLU A 82 9.49 7.15 22.09
C GLU A 82 8.25 6.23 22.01
N ARG A 83 7.36 6.47 21.03
CA ARG A 83 6.10 5.72 20.89
C ARG A 83 6.16 4.74 19.75
N TYR A 84 6.00 5.21 18.52
CA TYR A 84 5.99 4.35 17.35
C TYR A 84 7.34 3.65 17.16
N GLY A 85 8.44 4.38 17.38
CA GLY A 85 9.80 3.88 17.23
C GLY A 85 10.17 2.78 18.23
N SER A 86 9.59 2.80 19.44
CA SER A 86 9.91 1.86 20.52
C SER A 86 9.24 0.49 20.38
N VAL A 87 8.20 0.38 19.55
CA VAL A 87 7.54 -0.90 19.25
C VAL A 87 8.46 -1.75 18.36
N PRO A 88 8.78 -3.02 18.74
CA PRO A 88 9.51 -3.93 17.86
C PRO A 88 8.77 -4.16 16.55
N ARG A 89 9.47 -4.01 15.42
CA ARG A 89 8.91 -4.14 14.07
C ARG A 89 9.59 -5.29 13.33
N ALA A 90 8.80 -6.11 12.65
CA ALA A 90 9.27 -7.10 11.70
C ALA A 90 8.63 -6.83 10.34
N TYR A 91 9.45 -6.75 9.30
CA TYR A 91 9.00 -6.61 7.92
C TYR A 91 9.26 -7.92 7.20
N ILE A 92 8.19 -8.57 6.74
CA ILE A 92 8.26 -9.84 6.00
C ILE A 92 8.11 -9.50 4.52
N VAL A 93 9.13 -9.85 3.74
CA VAL A 93 9.19 -9.69 2.27
C VAL A 93 8.85 -11.02 1.63
#